data_AF-A0A1G7T967-F1
#
_entry.id   AF-A0A1G7T967-F1
#
_cell.length_a   1.000
_cell.length_b   1.000
_cell.length_c   1.000
_cell.angle_alpha   90.00
_cell.angle_beta   90.00
_cell.angle_gamma   90.00
#
_symmetry.space_group_name_H-M   'P 1'
#
loop_
_entity.id
_entity.type
_entity.pdbx_description
1 polymer ?
#
loop_
_entity_poly.entity_id
_entity_poly.type
_entity_poly.pdbx_seq_one_letter_code
_entity_poly.pdbx_strand_id
1 'polypeptide(L)' 'MNFKDLTNKTLISDQDISWEDLGAGVKRKIMAYDNNLMLVKVAFEKDAIGTIHNHPHLQMSYVAKGSFEVSM' A
#
# COMPACT_ATOMS: atom_id res chain seq x y z
N MET A 1 0.86 9.75 12.12
CA MET A 1 -0.60 10.01 12.18
C MET A 1 -1.33 8.68 12.14
N ASN A 2 -2.52 8.57 12.73
CA ASN A 2 -3.37 7.40 12.50
C ASN A 2 -3.95 7.51 11.08
N PHE A 3 -3.99 6.41 10.31
CA PHE A 3 -4.51 6.46 8.94
C PHE A 3 -5.99 6.86 8.89
N LYS A 4 -6.75 6.63 9.98
CA LYS A 4 -8.14 7.07 10.11
C LYS A 4 -8.29 8.60 10.04
N ASP A 5 -7.22 9.35 10.31
CA ASP A 5 -7.23 10.81 10.24
C ASP A 5 -6.90 11.35 8.83
N LEU A 6 -6.68 10.46 7.86
CA LEU A 6 -6.28 10.82 6.49
C LEU A 6 -7.46 10.90 5.50
N THR A 7 -8.69 10.59 5.94
CA THR A 7 -9.86 10.66 5.07
C THR A 7 -10.00 12.05 4.46
N ASN A 8 -10.09 12.12 3.13
CA ASN A 8 -10.16 13.36 2.33
C ASN A 8 -8.93 14.29 2.43
N LYS A 9 -7.81 13.83 2.99
CA LYS A 9 -6.55 14.60 2.98
C LYS A 9 -5.85 14.43 1.63
N THR A 10 -5.65 15.54 0.92
CA THR A 10 -5.15 15.53 -0.47
C THR A 10 -3.63 15.60 -0.59
N LEU A 11 -2.94 16.24 0.36
CA LEU A 11 -1.48 16.37 0.39
C LEU A 11 -0.92 15.65 1.61
N ILE A 12 -0.23 14.53 1.36
CA ILE A 12 0.35 13.68 2.41
C ILE A 12 1.83 13.49 2.07
N SER A 13 2.71 13.90 3.00
CA SER A 13 4.14 13.62 2.87
C SER A 13 4.42 12.18 3.31
N ASP A 14 5.26 11.47 2.54
CA ASP A 14 5.60 10.06 2.84
C ASP A 14 6.20 9.88 4.24
N GLN A 15 6.99 10.85 4.69
CA GLN A 15 7.67 10.82 6.00
C GLN A 15 6.70 10.94 7.19
N ASP A 16 5.50 11.48 6.98
CA ASP A 16 4.51 11.70 8.05
C ASP A 16 3.74 10.42 8.40
N ILE A 17 3.82 9.41 7.52
CA ILE A 17 3.15 8.12 7.66
C ILE A 17 4.19 7.05 7.99
N SER A 18 4.04 6.46 9.18
CA SER A 18 4.85 5.33 9.61
C SER A 18 4.45 4.06 8.84
N TRP A 19 5.42 3.17 8.65
CA TRP A 19 5.16 1.84 8.10
C TRP A 19 4.36 1.00 9.11
N GLU A 20 3.33 0.32 8.62
CA GLU A 20 2.64 -0.77 9.30
C GLU A 20 3.29 -2.07 8.85
N ASP A 21 3.86 -2.82 9.80
CA ASP A 21 4.42 -4.15 9.56
C ASP A 21 3.29 -5.18 9.46
N LEU A 22 3.24 -5.91 8.34
CA LEU A 22 2.26 -6.97 8.10
C LEU A 22 2.84 -8.37 8.35
N GLY A 23 4.13 -8.45 8.75
CA GLY A 23 4.87 -9.68 8.86
C GLY A 23 5.37 -10.20 7.51
N ALA A 24 6.11 -11.30 7.54
CA ALA A 24 6.62 -12.00 6.35
C ALA A 24 7.39 -11.11 5.34
N GLY A 25 8.05 -10.05 5.82
CA GLY A 25 8.80 -9.13 4.97
C GLY A 25 7.94 -8.15 4.18
N VAL A 26 6.66 -7.98 4.54
CA VAL A 26 5.75 -7.04 3.89
C VAL A 26 5.36 -5.94 4.87
N LYS A 27 5.44 -4.69 4.42
CA LYS A 27 4.97 -3.53 5.18
C LYS A 27 4.22 -2.57 4.28
N ARG A 28 3.30 -1.79 4.84
CA ARG A 28 2.50 -0.83 4.07
C ARG A 28 2.40 0.54 4.72
N LYS A 29 2.03 1.54 3.92
CA LYS A 29 1.51 2.83 4.35
C LYS A 29 0.17 3.05 3.66
N ILE A 30 -0.88 3.28 4.45
CA ILE A 30 -2.14 3.80 3.92
C ILE A 30 -1.94 5.31 3.72
N MET A 31 -2.08 5.77 2.49
CA MET A 31 -1.81 7.16 2.09
C MET A 31 -3.13 7.94 2.01
N ALA A 32 -3.41 8.60 0.88
CA ALA A 32 -4.67 9.30 0.66
C ALA A 32 -5.77 8.30 0.31
N TYR A 33 -6.95 8.48 0.90
CA TYR A 33 -8.13 7.71 0.53
C TYR A 33 -9.43 8.45 0.82
N ASP A 34 -10.45 8.06 0.08
CA ASP A 34 -11.85 8.42 0.28
C ASP A 34 -12.75 7.19 0.06
N ASN A 35 -14.04 7.41 -0.19
CA ASN A 35 -15.00 6.33 -0.41
C ASN A 35 -14.85 5.64 -1.78
N ASN A 36 -14.08 6.22 -2.71
CA ASN A 36 -13.99 5.77 -4.10
C ASN A 36 -12.61 5.19 -4.42
N LEU A 37 -11.55 5.72 -3.82
CA LEU A 37 -10.18 5.34 -4.11
C LEU A 37 -9.31 5.35 -2.86
N MET A 38 -8.38 4.40 -2.80
CA MET A 38 -7.36 4.32 -1.76
C MET A 38 -5.99 4.13 -2.40
N LEU A 39 -5.04 4.97 -2.00
CA LEU A 39 -3.64 4.77 -2.32
C LEU A 39 -2.94 4.07 -1.16
N VAL A 40 -2.31 2.93 -1.44
CA VAL A 40 -1.47 2.20 -0.50
C VAL A 40 -0.07 2.09 -1.08
N LYS A 41 0.94 2.44 -0.29
CA LYS A 41 2.34 2.16 -0.61
C LYS A 41 2.73 0.89 0.09
N VAL A 42 3.10 -0.13 -0.66
CA VAL A 42 3.54 -1.43 -0.11
C VAL A 42 5.01 -1.63 -0.41
N ALA A 43 5.77 -2.10 0.56
CA ALA A 43 7.17 -2.47 0.40
C ALA A 43 7.34 -3.93 0.78
N PHE A 44 8.08 -4.63 -0.08
CA PHE A 44 8.44 -6.02 0.07
C PHE A 44 9.95 -6.07 0.28
N GLU A 45 10.39 -6.79 1.30
CA GLU A 45 11.78 -7.24 1.39
C GLU A 45 12.04 -8.25 0.26
N LYS A 46 13.32 -8.47 -0.08
CA LYS A 46 13.68 -9.40 -1.16
C LYS A 46 13.08 -10.79 -0.89
N ASP A 47 12.51 -11.39 -1.93
CA ASP A 47 11.87 -12.72 -1.93
C ASP A 47 10.60 -12.84 -1.07
N ALA A 48 10.09 -11.73 -0.50
CA ALA A 48 8.80 -11.73 0.20
C ALA A 48 7.62 -11.94 -0.77
N ILE A 49 6.63 -12.72 -0.34
CA ILE A 49 5.48 -13.13 -1.17
C ILE A 49 4.21 -12.47 -0.66
N GLY A 50 3.50 -11.76 -1.54
CA GLY A 50 2.13 -11.30 -1.27
C GLY A 50 1.16 -12.49 -1.29
N THR A 51 0.32 -12.62 -0.27
CA THR A 51 -0.71 -13.66 -0.23
C THR A 51 -1.66 -13.52 -1.42
N ILE A 52 -1.97 -14.62 -2.13
CA ILE A 52 -2.94 -14.62 -3.22
C ILE A 52 -4.31 -14.17 -2.68
N HIS A 53 -4.94 -13.23 -3.37
CA HIS A 53 -6.24 -12.70 -3.03
C HIS A 53 -6.97 -12.19 -4.29
N ASN A 54 -8.28 -12.00 -4.18
CA ASN A 54 -9.12 -11.50 -5.27
C ASN A 54 -9.44 -10.02 -5.06
N HIS A 55 -9.51 -9.27 -6.17
CA HIS A 55 -9.86 -7.85 -6.19
C HIS A 55 -11.31 -7.67 -6.66
N PRO A 56 -12.29 -7.52 -5.74
CA PRO A 56 -13.68 -7.20 -6.12
C PRO A 56 -13.83 -5.77 -6.65
N HIS A 57 -12.85 -4.91 -6.38
CA HIS A 57 -12.76 -3.54 -6.85
C HIS A 57 -11.62 -3.42 -7.87
N LEU A 58 -11.74 -2.46 -8.79
CA LEU A 58 -10.68 -2.17 -9.74
C LEU A 58 -9.41 -1.71 -9.00
N GLN A 59 -8.28 -2.35 -9.29
CA GLN A 59 -6.99 -2.02 -8.71
C GLN A 59 -5.95 -1.77 -9.79
N MET A 60 -5.07 -0.79 -9.55
CA MET A 60 -3.87 -0.53 -10.35
C MET A 60 -2.66 -0.48 -9.41
N SER A 61 -1.54 -1.06 -9.85
CA SER A 61 -0.27 -0.99 -9.13
C SER A 61 0.80 -0.30 -9.97
N TYR A 62 1.65 0.47 -9.31
CA TYR A 62 2.82 1.12 -9.92
C TYR A 62 4.09 0.73 -9.14
N VAL A 63 5.07 0.19 -9.86
CA VAL A 63 6.35 -0.22 -9.26
C VAL A 63 7.24 1.00 -9.10
N ALA A 64 7.25 1.59 -7.91
CA ALA A 64 8.10 2.73 -7.59
C ALA A 64 9.59 2.37 -7.49
N LYS A 65 9.92 1.12 -7.17
CA LYS A 65 11.30 0.59 -7.07
C LYS A 65 11.32 -0.93 -7.14
N GLY A 66 12.36 -1.49 -7.76
CA GLY A 66 12.57 -2.93 -7.85
C GLY A 66 11.80 -3.56 -9.01
N SER A 67 11.47 -4.84 -8.87
CA SER A 67 10.74 -5.63 -9.86
C SER A 67 9.92 -6.70 -9.15
N PHE A 68 8.78 -7.08 -9.73
CA PHE A 68 7.87 -8.07 -9.19
C PHE A 68 7.49 -9.07 -10.27
N GLU A 69 7.39 -10.35 -9.88
CA GLU A 69 6.61 -11.33 -10.62
C GLU A 69 5.17 -11.26 -10.13
N VAL A 70 4.21 -11.19 -11.05
CA VAL A 70 2.78 -11.00 -10.72
C VAL A 70 1.98 -12.11 -11.35
N SER A 71 1.18 -12.78 -10.53
CA SER A 71 0.19 -13.78 -10.93
C SER A 71 -1.22 -13.28 -10.62
N MET A 72 -2.21 -13.75 -11.39
CA MET A 72 -3.64 -13.52 -11.16
C MET A 72 -4.30 -14.78 -10.60
#